data_AF-G3IF00-F1
#
_entry.id   AF-G3IF00-F1
#
_cell.length_a   1.000
_cell.length_b   1.000
_cell.length_c   1.000
_cell.angle_alpha   90.00
_cell.angle_beta   90.00
_cell.angle_gamma   90.00
#
_symmetry.space_group_name_H-M   'P 1'
#
loop_
_entity.id
_entity.type
_entity.pdbx_description
1 polymer ?
#
loop_
_entity_poly.entity_id
_entity_poly.type
_entity_poly.pdbx_seq_one_letter_code
_entity_poly.pdbx_strand_id
1 'polypeptide(L)'
;MAAEAQPLLGRDRGGGQARSGAASSQELCIDQAVVFIEDAINYRSIYHRMDAGSLWLYRWYYSNLYQRVLSFTIFLILALAFVEFPSSFTRTADVRYRSQPWEPPCGLTETIEAFCLLVFLVDFSVKSYLVGQPQLQENLWLLSYFVVLVVSVVDWIISVSLTCEEPLRVRRSLRPFFLMQNSSMMKKTLKCLRWSLPEMASVGLLLTIHLCLFTIIGMLIFSSGCY
;
A
#
# COMPACT_ATOMS: atom_id res chain seq x y z
N MET A 1 -48.95 59.46 41.57
CA MET A 1 -47.83 58.51 41.71
C MET A 1 -48.27 57.20 41.10
N ALA A 2 -47.93 56.96 39.83
CA ALA A 2 -48.10 55.68 39.17
C ALA A 2 -46.92 55.56 38.20
N ALA A 3 -45.96 54.70 38.55
CA ALA A 3 -44.78 54.44 37.76
C ALA A 3 -45.11 53.36 36.73
N GLU A 4 -45.05 53.73 35.45
CA GLU A 4 -45.18 52.83 34.32
C GLU A 4 -43.82 52.10 34.14
N ALA A 5 -43.78 50.80 34.45
CA ALA A 5 -42.61 49.96 34.25
C ALA A 5 -42.71 49.31 32.85
N GLN A 6 -41.77 49.67 31.96
CA GLN A 6 -41.56 49.01 30.67
C GLN A 6 -41.30 47.50 30.85
N PRO A 7 -41.80 46.64 29.96
CA PRO A 7 -41.40 45.24 29.94
C PRO A 7 -39.99 45.14 29.34
N LEU A 8 -39.09 44.54 30.12
CA LEU A 8 -37.75 44.17 29.71
C LEU A 8 -37.83 43.22 28.51
N LEU A 9 -37.36 43.71 27.38
CA LEU A 9 -37.10 42.98 26.15
C LEU A 9 -36.22 41.76 26.47
N GLY A 10 -36.86 40.59 26.45
CA GLY A 10 -36.23 39.29 26.63
C GLY A 10 -35.07 39.12 25.67
N ARG A 11 -33.88 38.94 26.24
CA ARG A 11 -32.62 38.73 25.53
C ARG A 11 -32.66 37.37 24.85
N ASP A 12 -32.98 37.39 23.55
CA ASP A 12 -32.99 36.26 22.62
C ASP A 12 -31.56 35.76 22.32
N ARG A 13 -30.88 35.23 23.34
CA ARG A 13 -29.55 34.59 23.20
C ARG A 13 -29.66 33.13 22.73
N GLY A 14 -30.86 32.56 22.67
CA GLY A 14 -31.11 31.18 22.25
C GLY A 14 -31.19 30.99 20.74
N GLY A 15 -31.76 31.96 20.01
CA GLY A 15 -31.90 31.87 18.55
C GLY A 15 -30.58 31.87 17.78
N GLY A 16 -29.56 32.61 18.25
CA GLY A 16 -28.27 32.72 17.57
C GLY A 16 -27.47 31.41 17.54
N GLN A 17 -27.50 30.64 18.64
CA GLN A 17 -26.74 29.40 18.78
C GLN A 17 -27.43 28.22 18.08
N ALA A 18 -28.76 28.18 18.09
CA ALA A 18 -29.54 27.22 17.31
C ALA A 18 -29.37 27.43 15.79
N ARG A 19 -29.36 28.69 15.33
CA ARG A 19 -29.18 29.05 13.92
C ARG A 19 -27.75 28.77 13.43
N SER A 20 -26.75 29.00 14.29
CA SER A 20 -25.36 28.62 14.07
C SER A 20 -25.18 27.09 13.91
N GLY A 21 -25.82 26.29 14.77
CA GLY A 21 -25.74 24.83 14.70
C GLY A 21 -26.47 24.23 13.48
N ALA A 22 -27.57 24.86 13.06
CA ALA A 22 -28.28 24.48 11.84
C ALA A 22 -27.44 24.77 10.58
N ALA A 23 -26.78 25.94 10.53
CA ALA A 23 -25.89 26.30 9.43
C ALA A 23 -24.69 25.34 9.31
N SER A 24 -24.03 25.02 10.43
CA SER A 24 -22.90 24.07 10.41
C SER A 24 -23.32 22.65 10.00
N SER A 25 -24.52 22.23 10.38
CA SER A 25 -25.07 20.92 9.97
C SER A 25 -25.38 20.89 8.47
N GLN A 26 -25.87 22.00 7.92
CA GLN A 26 -26.12 22.13 6.48
C GLN A 26 -24.80 22.11 5.69
N GLU A 27 -23.76 22.80 6.15
CA GLU A 27 -22.43 22.76 5.53
C GLU A 27 -21.85 21.34 5.52
N LEU A 28 -21.97 20.59 6.63
CA LEU A 28 -21.57 19.19 6.69
C LEU A 28 -22.31 18.31 5.68
N CYS A 29 -23.62 18.48 5.55
CA CYS A 29 -24.40 17.75 4.55
C CYS A 29 -23.94 18.06 3.12
N ILE A 30 -23.56 19.31 2.83
CA ILE A 30 -23.02 19.70 1.52
C ILE A 30 -21.67 19.02 1.27
N ASP A 31 -20.76 19.03 2.25
CA ASP A 31 -19.45 18.37 2.12
C ASP A 31 -19.58 16.86 1.90
N GLN A 32 -20.50 16.20 2.61
CA GLN A 32 -20.79 14.78 2.41
C GLN A 32 -21.33 14.49 1.01
N ALA A 33 -22.26 15.31 0.52
CA ALA A 33 -22.82 15.17 -0.82
C ALA A 33 -21.74 15.34 -1.91
N VAL A 34 -20.84 16.32 -1.75
CA VAL A 34 -19.72 16.55 -2.67
C VAL A 34 -18.80 15.33 -2.71
N VAL A 35 -18.42 14.78 -1.55
CA VAL A 35 -17.55 13.61 -1.48
C VAL A 35 -18.20 12.39 -2.13
N PHE A 36 -19.51 12.17 -1.97
CA PHE A 36 -20.21 11.08 -2.64
C PHE A 36 -20.26 11.24 -4.17
N ILE A 37 -20.46 12.47 -4.66
CA ILE A 37 -20.42 12.74 -6.10
C ILE A 37 -19.00 12.49 -6.64
N GLU A 38 -17.97 12.97 -5.96
CA GLU A 38 -16.58 12.72 -6.34
C GLU A 38 -16.24 11.22 -6.32
N ASP A 39 -16.72 10.47 -5.33
CA ASP A 39 -16.53 9.03 -5.22
C ASP A 39 -17.23 8.27 -6.35
N ALA A 40 -18.45 8.69 -6.72
CA ALA A 40 -19.18 8.11 -7.84
C ALA A 40 -18.46 8.35 -9.17
N ILE A 41 -17.91 9.55 -9.39
CA ILE A 41 -17.12 9.88 -10.59
C ILE A 41 -15.83 9.05 -10.65
N ASN A 42 -15.16 8.85 -9.50
CA ASN A 42 -13.87 8.16 -9.42
C ASN A 42 -13.99 6.65 -9.11
N TYR A 43 -15.21 6.09 -9.11
CA TYR A 43 -15.48 4.67 -8.82
C TYR A 43 -14.93 4.18 -7.47
N ARG A 44 -15.07 5.00 -6.42
CA ARG A 44 -14.62 4.69 -5.05
C ARG A 44 -15.77 4.16 -4.20
N SER A 45 -15.45 3.36 -3.18
CA SER A 45 -16.44 2.77 -2.27
C SER A 45 -16.66 3.62 -1.01
N ILE A 46 -17.90 3.60 -0.49
CA ILE A 46 -18.35 4.44 0.63
C ILE A 46 -18.15 3.71 1.95
N TYR A 47 -16.89 3.52 2.37
CA TYR A 47 -16.56 2.89 3.65
C TYR A 47 -15.70 3.80 4.55
N HIS A 48 -15.86 5.13 4.43
CA HIS A 48 -15.09 6.11 5.19
C HIS A 48 -15.94 6.81 6.26
N ARG A 49 -15.28 7.26 7.34
CA ARG A 49 -15.87 8.04 8.42
C ARG A 49 -16.35 9.43 7.95
N MET A 50 -17.51 9.88 8.41
CA MET A 50 -18.23 11.07 7.92
C MET A 50 -18.12 12.34 8.80
N ASP A 51 -17.06 12.45 9.60
CA ASP A 51 -16.81 13.62 10.46
C ASP A 51 -16.26 14.81 9.66
N ALA A 52 -16.47 16.05 10.13
CA ALA A 52 -15.99 17.27 9.47
C ALA A 52 -14.49 17.21 9.11
N GLY A 53 -13.67 16.83 10.10
CA GLY A 53 -12.22 16.72 9.94
C GLY A 53 -11.79 15.52 9.09
N SER A 54 -12.55 14.42 9.11
CA SER A 54 -12.21 13.24 8.30
C SER A 54 -12.51 13.46 6.83
N LEU A 55 -13.55 14.23 6.48
CA LEU A 55 -13.85 14.61 5.10
C LEU A 55 -12.76 15.52 4.51
N TRP A 56 -12.26 16.48 5.28
CA TRP A 56 -11.12 17.30 4.84
C TRP A 56 -9.86 16.44 4.61
N LEU A 57 -9.54 15.55 5.55
CA LEU A 57 -8.41 14.63 5.42
C LEU A 57 -8.58 13.67 4.22
N TYR A 58 -9.80 13.21 3.96
CA TYR A 58 -10.14 12.36 2.81
C TYR A 58 -9.87 13.07 1.49
N ARG A 59 -10.34 14.33 1.36
CA ARG A 59 -10.10 15.16 0.17
C ARG A 59 -8.62 15.46 -0.03
N TRP A 60 -7.87 15.73 1.05
CA TRP A 60 -6.42 15.89 1.00
C TRP A 60 -5.72 14.60 0.51
N TYR A 61 -6.07 13.45 1.10
CA TYR A 61 -5.49 12.15 0.77
C TYR A 61 -5.75 11.76 -0.70
N TYR A 62 -6.91 12.09 -1.25
CA TYR A 62 -7.22 11.86 -2.66
C TYR A 62 -6.80 13.00 -3.60
N SER A 63 -6.11 14.02 -3.10
CA SER A 63 -5.57 15.09 -3.95
C SER A 63 -4.53 14.55 -4.95
N ASN A 64 -4.48 15.17 -6.12
CA ASN A 64 -3.55 14.80 -7.18
C ASN A 64 -2.07 14.87 -6.75
N LEU A 65 -1.73 15.75 -5.81
CA LEU A 65 -0.37 15.90 -5.32
C LEU A 65 0.01 14.73 -4.42
N TYR A 66 -0.83 14.39 -3.45
CA TYR A 66 -0.56 13.28 -2.52
C TYR A 66 -0.47 11.94 -3.27
N GLN A 67 -1.37 11.68 -4.20
CA GLN A 67 -1.35 10.47 -5.02
C GLN A 67 -0.10 10.38 -5.92
N ARG A 68 0.39 11.51 -6.45
CA ARG A 68 1.65 11.57 -7.20
C ARG A 68 2.86 11.31 -6.30
N VAL A 69 2.88 11.89 -5.10
CA VAL A 69 3.96 11.65 -4.13
C VAL A 69 4.01 10.17 -3.75
N LEU A 70 2.87 9.55 -3.42
CA LEU A 70 2.83 8.11 -3.14
C LEU A 70 3.35 7.27 -4.32
N SER A 71 2.91 7.59 -5.53
CA SER A 71 3.35 6.87 -6.74
C SER A 71 4.86 7.04 -6.96
N PHE A 72 5.40 8.24 -6.72
CA PHE A 72 6.82 8.51 -6.77
C PHE A 72 7.60 7.76 -5.69
N THR A 73 7.10 7.69 -4.45
CA THR A 73 7.71 6.92 -3.37
C THR A 73 7.75 5.42 -3.71
N ILE A 74 6.68 4.87 -4.29
CA ILE A 74 6.66 3.47 -4.76
C ILE A 74 7.69 3.25 -5.88
N PHE A 75 7.80 4.19 -6.82
CA PHE A 75 8.82 4.13 -7.86
C PHE A 75 10.24 4.17 -7.25
N LEU A 76 10.48 5.08 -6.30
CA LEU A 76 11.77 5.25 -5.64
C LEU A 76 12.21 3.99 -4.89
N ILE A 77 11.33 3.37 -4.10
CA ILE A 77 11.67 2.16 -3.32
C ILE A 77 11.96 0.95 -4.23
N LEU A 78 11.27 0.84 -5.37
CA LEU A 78 11.54 -0.20 -6.37
C LEU A 78 12.83 0.09 -7.15
N ALA A 79 13.09 1.35 -7.49
CA ALA A 79 14.32 1.76 -8.17
C ALA A 79 15.57 1.60 -7.30
N LEU A 80 15.43 1.66 -5.97
CA LEU A 80 16.52 1.44 -5.02
C LEU A 80 17.21 0.08 -5.22
N ALA A 81 16.49 -0.92 -5.73
CA ALA A 81 17.05 -2.24 -6.05
C ALA A 81 18.17 -2.22 -7.11
N PHE A 82 18.23 -1.20 -7.97
CA PHE A 82 19.32 -1.05 -8.96
C PHE A 82 20.62 -0.52 -8.35
N VAL A 83 20.51 0.24 -7.25
CA VAL A 83 21.63 0.91 -6.56
C VAL A 83 22.19 0.04 -5.44
N GLU A 84 21.32 -0.69 -4.74
CA GLU A 84 21.70 -1.60 -3.67
C GLU A 84 22.57 -2.77 -4.15
N PHE A 85 23.30 -3.39 -3.21
CA PHE A 85 24.09 -4.59 -3.48
C PHE A 85 23.20 -5.81 -3.83
N PRO A 86 23.43 -6.52 -4.95
CA PRO A 86 24.44 -6.28 -5.97
C PRO A 86 24.04 -5.13 -6.92
N SER A 87 24.90 -4.13 -7.07
CA SER A 87 24.58 -2.96 -7.88
C SER A 87 24.55 -3.31 -9.38
N SER A 88 23.55 -2.74 -10.07
CA SER A 88 23.36 -2.94 -11.51
C SER A 88 24.13 -1.92 -12.35
N PHE A 89 24.87 -1.01 -11.70
CA PHE A 89 25.62 0.07 -12.35
C PHE A 89 26.95 -0.43 -12.91
N THR A 90 26.87 -1.28 -13.93
CA THR A 90 28.03 -1.79 -14.67
C THR A 90 27.78 -1.62 -16.17
N ARG A 91 28.83 -1.33 -16.93
CA ARG A 91 28.71 -1.10 -18.38
C ARG A 91 28.27 -2.35 -19.14
N THR A 92 28.64 -3.53 -18.64
CA THR A 92 28.34 -4.83 -19.25
C THR A 92 27.93 -5.83 -18.18
N ALA A 93 26.89 -6.62 -18.45
CA ALA A 93 26.44 -7.70 -17.58
C ALA A 93 27.25 -9.01 -17.78
N ASP A 94 28.10 -9.09 -18.82
CA ASP A 94 28.93 -10.26 -19.09
C ASP A 94 29.98 -10.45 -17.99
N VAL A 95 29.89 -11.57 -17.27
CA VAL A 95 30.79 -11.95 -16.16
C VAL A 95 32.26 -11.93 -16.60
N ARG A 96 32.56 -12.21 -17.87
CA ARG A 96 33.93 -12.24 -18.40
C ARG A 96 34.59 -10.87 -18.47
N TYR A 97 33.81 -9.83 -18.72
CA TYR A 97 34.31 -8.46 -18.94
C TYR A 97 33.74 -7.46 -17.93
N ARG A 98 33.13 -7.95 -16.84
CA ARG A 98 32.43 -7.12 -15.86
C ARG A 98 33.41 -6.27 -15.06
N SER A 99 33.24 -4.96 -15.14
CA SER A 99 33.91 -4.02 -14.25
C SER A 99 33.43 -4.21 -12.80
N GLN A 100 34.29 -3.92 -11.82
CA GLN A 100 33.92 -3.99 -10.42
C GLN A 100 32.65 -3.14 -10.16
N PRO A 101 31.61 -3.70 -9.53
CA PRO A 101 30.39 -2.96 -9.23
C PRO A 101 30.69 -1.82 -8.27
N TRP A 102 29.99 -0.70 -8.43
CA TRP A 102 30.06 0.40 -7.48
C TRP A 102 29.33 0.02 -6.18
N GLU A 103 30.00 0.14 -5.04
CA GLU A 103 29.45 -0.18 -3.72
C GLU A 103 28.99 1.12 -3.02
N PRO A 104 27.69 1.29 -2.72
CA PRO A 104 27.21 2.46 -2.03
C PRO A 104 27.63 2.44 -0.55
N PRO A 105 27.84 3.60 0.08
CA PRO A 105 28.05 3.67 1.53
C PRO A 105 26.78 3.19 2.26
N CYS A 106 26.98 2.39 3.31
CA CYS A 106 25.91 1.70 4.06
C CYS A 106 24.74 2.62 4.48
N GLY A 107 25.03 3.85 4.90
CA GLY A 107 24.00 4.78 5.38
C GLY A 107 23.11 5.39 4.29
N LEU A 108 23.55 5.48 3.03
CA LEU A 108 22.78 6.20 2.01
C LEU A 108 21.52 5.41 1.59
N THR A 109 21.67 4.12 1.30
CA THR A 109 20.52 3.29 0.90
C THR A 109 19.55 3.07 2.05
N GLU A 110 20.04 2.87 3.26
CA GLU A 110 19.20 2.68 4.44
C GLU A 110 18.40 3.93 4.83
N THR A 111 18.97 5.14 4.63
CA THR A 111 18.24 6.39 4.90
C THR A 111 17.14 6.66 3.88
N ILE A 112 17.39 6.40 2.59
CA ILE A 112 16.35 6.53 1.55
C ILE A 112 15.23 5.51 1.79
N GLU A 113 15.57 4.28 2.16
CA GLU A 113 14.58 3.25 2.50
C GLU A 113 13.77 3.65 3.75
N ALA A 114 14.42 4.13 4.81
CA ALA A 114 13.75 4.63 6.00
C ALA A 114 12.76 5.75 5.69
N PHE A 115 13.15 6.70 4.82
CA PHE A 115 12.27 7.77 4.38
C PHE A 115 11.04 7.23 3.63
N CYS A 116 11.21 6.26 2.74
CA CYS A 116 10.09 5.62 2.05
C CYS A 116 9.16 4.88 3.01
N LEU A 117 9.72 4.13 3.97
CA LEU A 117 8.96 3.43 5.00
C LEU A 117 8.17 4.39 5.89
N LEU A 118 8.74 5.55 6.23
CA LEU A 118 8.03 6.62 6.96
C LEU A 118 6.82 7.11 6.17
N VAL A 119 6.97 7.37 4.87
CA VAL A 119 5.84 7.77 4.01
C VAL A 119 4.75 6.68 3.98
N PHE A 120 5.12 5.39 3.90
CA PHE A 120 4.16 4.28 3.97
C PHE A 120 3.49 4.14 5.35
N LEU A 121 4.20 4.43 6.44
CA LEU A 121 3.61 4.52 7.79
C LEU A 121 2.56 5.62 7.87
N VAL A 122 2.86 6.79 7.33
CA VAL A 122 1.89 7.90 7.25
C VAL A 122 0.69 7.50 6.38
N ASP A 123 0.91 6.92 5.20
CA ASP A 123 -0.17 6.42 4.34
C ASP A 123 -1.07 5.38 5.04
N PHE A 124 -0.46 4.39 5.70
CA PHE A 124 -1.19 3.37 6.45
C PHE A 124 -2.00 4.00 7.59
N SER A 125 -1.42 4.91 8.36
CA SER A 125 -2.12 5.57 9.47
C SER A 125 -3.32 6.40 9.00
N VAL A 126 -3.17 7.17 7.91
CA VAL A 126 -4.28 7.94 7.32
C VAL A 126 -5.38 7.01 6.80
N LYS A 127 -5.03 5.94 6.09
CA LYS A 127 -5.99 4.92 5.63
C LYS A 127 -6.73 4.25 6.78
N SER A 128 -5.97 3.80 7.79
CA SER A 128 -6.53 3.14 8.97
C SER A 128 -7.47 4.06 9.74
N TYR A 129 -7.15 5.35 9.84
CA TYR A 129 -8.00 6.34 10.48
C TYR A 129 -9.30 6.59 9.69
N LEU A 130 -9.20 6.72 8.35
CA LEU A 130 -10.34 6.98 7.48
C LEU A 130 -11.34 5.80 7.40
N VAL A 131 -10.83 4.57 7.36
CA VAL A 131 -11.65 3.35 7.27
C VAL A 131 -12.31 2.99 8.60
N GLY A 132 -11.64 3.26 9.73
CA GLY A 132 -12.11 2.90 11.06
C GLY A 132 -11.63 1.52 11.53
N GLN A 133 -11.51 1.37 12.85
CA GLN A 133 -10.93 0.19 13.52
C GLN A 133 -11.66 -1.14 13.28
N PRO A 134 -13.01 -1.24 13.32
CA PRO A 134 -13.66 -2.53 13.11
C PRO A 134 -13.58 -2.97 11.64
N GLN A 135 -13.74 -2.04 10.69
CA GLN A 135 -13.59 -2.36 9.27
C GLN A 135 -12.15 -2.68 8.88
N LEU A 136 -11.15 -2.21 9.64
CA LEU A 136 -9.74 -2.53 9.42
C LEU A 136 -9.46 -4.04 9.48
N GLN A 137 -10.01 -4.73 10.46
CA GLN A 137 -9.73 -6.15 10.71
C GLN A 137 -10.37 -7.07 9.66
N GLU A 138 -11.54 -6.69 9.15
CA GLU A 138 -12.23 -7.41 8.07
C GLU A 138 -11.49 -7.31 6.73
N ASN A 139 -10.79 -6.20 6.51
CA ASN A 139 -10.08 -5.96 5.25
C ASN A 139 -8.70 -6.65 5.24
N LEU A 140 -8.65 -7.89 4.75
CA LEU A 140 -7.42 -8.68 4.60
C LEU A 140 -6.28 -7.95 3.85
N TRP A 141 -6.61 -7.11 2.86
CA TRP A 141 -5.61 -6.29 2.15
C TRP A 141 -4.99 -5.20 3.04
N LEU A 142 -5.75 -4.63 3.96
CA LEU A 142 -5.25 -3.60 4.86
C LEU A 142 -4.46 -4.22 6.03
N LEU A 143 -4.91 -5.38 6.51
CA LEU A 143 -4.16 -6.20 7.47
C LEU A 143 -2.83 -6.69 6.90
N SER A 144 -2.81 -7.22 5.68
CA SER A 144 -1.55 -7.62 5.03
C SER A 144 -0.60 -6.45 4.83
N TYR A 145 -1.11 -5.25 4.53
CA TYR A 145 -0.29 -4.05 4.47
C TYR A 145 0.35 -3.71 5.83
N PHE A 146 -0.41 -3.79 6.92
CA PHE A 146 0.14 -3.63 8.27
C PHE A 146 1.26 -4.64 8.57
N VAL A 147 1.02 -5.92 8.30
CA VAL A 147 2.01 -6.99 8.54
C VAL A 147 3.28 -6.76 7.73
N VAL A 148 3.15 -6.47 6.43
CA VAL A 148 4.31 -6.19 5.56
C VAL A 148 5.10 -4.97 6.05
N LEU A 149 4.39 -3.94 6.51
CA LEU A 149 5.03 -2.73 7.04
C LEU A 149 5.80 -3.02 8.33
N VAL A 150 5.24 -3.79 9.26
CA VAL A 150 5.92 -4.19 10.50
C VAL A 150 7.15 -5.03 10.21
N VAL A 151 7.04 -6.05 9.35
CA VAL A 151 8.18 -6.88 8.95
C VAL A 151 9.27 -6.03 8.29
N SER A 152 8.88 -5.06 7.46
CA SER A 152 9.83 -4.16 6.81
C SER A 152 10.57 -3.24 7.80
N VAL A 153 9.88 -2.73 8.82
CA VAL A 153 10.50 -1.91 9.87
C VAL A 153 11.45 -2.74 10.73
N VAL A 154 11.06 -3.96 11.12
CA VAL A 154 11.91 -4.86 11.91
C VAL A 154 13.19 -5.21 11.17
N ASP A 155 13.08 -5.63 9.91
CA ASP A 155 14.23 -5.96 9.06
C ASP A 155 15.14 -4.73 8.85
N TRP A 156 14.56 -3.51 8.75
CA TRP A 156 15.35 -2.28 8.68
C TRP A 156 16.14 -2.01 9.96
N ILE A 157 15.52 -2.15 11.13
CA ILE A 157 16.19 -2.01 12.43
C ILE A 157 17.34 -3.01 12.56
N ILE A 158 17.11 -4.26 12.16
CA ILE A 158 18.13 -5.32 12.18
C ILE A 158 19.31 -4.93 11.26
N SER A 159 19.04 -4.48 10.04
CA SER A 159 20.08 -4.11 9.07
C SER A 159 20.95 -2.94 9.53
N VAL A 160 20.34 -1.93 10.16
CA VAL A 160 21.05 -0.81 10.79
C VAL A 160 21.89 -1.29 11.98
N SER A 161 21.36 -2.20 12.80
CA SER A 161 22.06 -2.72 13.98
C SER A 161 23.30 -3.56 13.63
N LEU A 162 23.29 -4.23 12.47
CA LEU A 162 24.38 -5.08 11.98
C LEU A 162 25.33 -4.35 11.02
N THR A 163 25.29 -3.01 10.97
CA THR A 163 26.17 -2.18 10.12
C THR A 163 26.18 -2.65 8.65
N CYS A 164 25.03 -3.12 8.15
CA CYS A 164 24.86 -3.59 6.78
C CYS A 164 25.64 -4.85 6.36
N GLU A 165 26.13 -5.67 7.30
CA GLU A 165 26.82 -6.96 7.01
C GLU A 165 25.85 -8.14 6.76
N GLU A 166 24.60 -7.87 6.41
CA GLU A 166 23.60 -8.92 6.23
C GLU A 166 23.55 -9.47 4.80
N PRO A 167 23.66 -10.81 4.62
CA PRO A 167 23.64 -11.42 3.29
C PRO A 167 22.25 -11.48 2.65
N LEU A 168 21.16 -11.47 3.44
CA LEU A 168 19.79 -11.63 2.95
C LEU A 168 18.86 -10.56 3.54
N ARG A 169 18.31 -9.71 2.67
CA ARG A 169 17.35 -8.66 3.06
C ARG A 169 15.93 -9.05 2.67
N VAL A 170 15.12 -9.46 3.64
CA VAL A 170 13.75 -9.94 3.39
C VAL A 170 12.86 -8.83 2.84
N ARG A 171 13.12 -7.57 3.22
CA ARG A 171 12.42 -6.37 2.71
C ARG A 171 12.29 -6.30 1.20
N ARG A 172 13.28 -6.77 0.44
CA ARG A 172 13.30 -6.65 -1.03
C ARG A 172 12.16 -7.41 -1.70
N SER A 173 11.84 -8.60 -1.21
CA SER A 173 10.74 -9.41 -1.74
C SER A 173 9.38 -8.81 -1.40
N LEU A 174 9.31 -7.99 -0.35
CA LEU A 174 8.09 -7.32 0.11
C LEU A 174 7.82 -6.00 -0.61
N ARG A 175 8.80 -5.32 -1.21
CA ARG A 175 8.60 -4.02 -1.90
C ARG A 175 7.53 -4.03 -3.00
N PRO A 176 7.43 -5.06 -3.86
CA PRO A 176 6.36 -5.14 -4.86
C PRO A 176 4.96 -5.15 -4.23
N PHE A 177 4.83 -5.56 -2.97
CA PHE A 177 3.56 -5.52 -2.25
C PHE A 177 3.02 -4.10 -2.11
N PHE A 178 3.86 -3.07 -1.93
CA PHE A 178 3.40 -1.68 -1.83
C PHE A 178 2.75 -1.19 -3.13
N LEU A 179 3.28 -1.62 -4.28
CA LEU A 179 2.67 -1.38 -5.60
C LEU A 179 1.33 -2.14 -5.75
N MET A 180 1.27 -3.40 -5.30
CA MET A 180 0.04 -4.20 -5.28
C MET A 180 -1.03 -3.58 -4.39
N GLN A 181 -0.64 -3.02 -3.25
CA GLN A 181 -1.59 -2.46 -2.30
C GLN A 181 -2.27 -1.19 -2.82
N ASN A 182 -1.54 -0.35 -3.57
CA ASN A 182 -2.08 0.91 -4.08
C ASN A 182 -2.97 0.74 -5.33
N SER A 183 -2.76 -0.32 -6.11
CA SER A 183 -3.50 -0.52 -7.37
C SER A 183 -4.68 -1.48 -7.21
N SER A 184 -5.90 -0.96 -7.42
CA SER A 184 -7.13 -1.76 -7.36
C SER A 184 -7.24 -2.78 -8.50
N MET A 185 -6.70 -2.43 -9.68
CA MET A 185 -6.69 -3.30 -10.86
C MET A 185 -5.83 -4.55 -10.64
N MET A 186 -4.65 -4.39 -10.00
CA MET A 186 -3.76 -5.52 -9.73
C MET A 186 -4.35 -6.50 -8.72
N LYS A 187 -5.09 -6.01 -7.72
CA LYS A 187 -5.82 -6.87 -6.78
C LYS A 187 -6.86 -7.72 -7.49
N LYS A 188 -7.57 -7.15 -8.47
CA LYS A 188 -8.57 -7.86 -9.28
C LYS A 188 -7.93 -8.92 -10.17
N THR A 189 -6.82 -8.60 -10.84
CA THR A 189 -6.10 -9.56 -11.69
C THR A 189 -5.50 -10.70 -10.87
N LEU A 190 -4.91 -10.44 -9.70
CA LEU A 190 -4.42 -11.48 -8.80
C LEU A 190 -5.54 -12.38 -8.28
N LYS A 191 -6.71 -11.81 -7.97
CA LYS A 191 -7.89 -12.61 -7.62
C LYS A 191 -8.27 -13.54 -8.77
N CYS A 192 -8.32 -13.03 -10.01
CA CYS A 192 -8.61 -13.83 -11.19
C CYS A 192 -7.56 -14.94 -11.40
N LEU A 193 -6.27 -14.62 -11.31
CA LEU A 193 -5.18 -15.59 -11.39
C LEU A 193 -5.33 -16.69 -10.34
N ARG A 194 -5.65 -16.33 -9.09
CA ARG A 194 -5.85 -17.30 -8.01
C ARG A 194 -6.98 -18.29 -8.32
N TRP A 195 -8.04 -17.84 -8.99
CA TRP A 195 -9.14 -18.72 -9.40
C TRP A 195 -8.77 -19.68 -10.53
N SER A 196 -7.85 -19.32 -11.42
CA SER A 196 -7.38 -20.20 -12.51
C SER A 196 -6.28 -21.17 -12.10
N LEU A 197 -5.55 -20.90 -11.00
CA LEU A 197 -4.50 -21.79 -10.47
C LEU A 197 -4.91 -23.27 -10.29
N PRO A 198 -6.08 -23.63 -9.71
CA PRO A 198 -6.44 -25.04 -9.53
C PRO A 198 -6.61 -25.80 -10.86
N GLU A 199 -7.14 -25.15 -11.89
CA GLU A 199 -7.27 -25.77 -13.22
C GLU A 199 -5.89 -26.00 -13.84
N MET A 200 -5.02 -24.99 -13.80
CA MET A 200 -3.64 -25.09 -14.29
C MET A 200 -2.83 -26.17 -13.54
N ALA A 201 -3.08 -26.35 -12.25
CA ALA A 201 -2.41 -27.38 -11.44
C ALA A 201 -2.75 -28.80 -11.91
N SER A 202 -4.00 -29.05 -12.33
CA SER A 202 -4.40 -30.38 -12.83
C SER A 202 -3.71 -30.74 -14.14
N VAL A 203 -3.60 -29.78 -15.06
CA VAL A 203 -2.86 -29.93 -16.33
C VAL A 203 -1.37 -30.10 -16.06
N GLY A 204 -0.80 -29.34 -15.11
CA GLY A 204 0.59 -29.48 -14.70
C GLY A 204 0.91 -30.86 -14.12
N LEU A 205 -0.01 -31.44 -13.35
CA LEU A 205 0.13 -32.80 -12.80
C LEU A 205 0.14 -33.85 -13.93
N LEU A 206 -0.79 -33.74 -14.89
CA LEU A 206 -0.83 -34.65 -16.04
C LEU A 206 0.46 -34.57 -16.86
N LEU A 207 0.95 -33.35 -17.13
CA LEU A 207 2.22 -33.13 -17.83
C LEU A 207 3.40 -33.75 -17.07
N THR A 208 3.42 -33.63 -15.74
CA THR A 208 4.48 -34.22 -14.91
C THR A 208 4.48 -35.74 -14.99
N ILE A 209 3.30 -36.39 -14.91
CA ILE A 209 3.18 -37.84 -15.09
C ILE A 209 3.69 -38.27 -16.46
N HIS A 210 3.33 -37.52 -17.51
CA HIS A 210 3.75 -37.82 -18.87
C HIS A 210 5.27 -37.75 -19.04
N LEU A 211 5.90 -36.69 -18.52
CA LEU A 211 7.36 -36.54 -18.51
C LEU A 211 8.05 -37.66 -17.71
N CYS A 212 7.50 -38.04 -16.55
CA CYS A 212 8.04 -39.14 -15.75
C CYS A 212 8.00 -40.48 -16.49
N LEU A 213 6.87 -40.80 -17.14
CA LEU A 213 6.74 -42.03 -17.92
C LEU A 213 7.76 -42.11 -19.06
N PHE A 214 7.88 -41.03 -19.85
CA PHE A 214 8.85 -41.01 -20.94
C PHE A 214 10.30 -41.00 -20.46
N THR A 215 10.59 -40.42 -19.30
CA THR A 215 11.93 -40.48 -18.70
C THR A 215 12.29 -41.92 -18.33
N ILE A 216 11.36 -42.68 -17.72
CA ILE A 216 11.58 -44.10 -17.39
C ILE A 216 11.79 -44.92 -18.67
N ILE A 217 10.93 -44.74 -19.67
CA ILE A 217 11.04 -45.43 -20.96
C ILE A 217 12.37 -45.09 -21.64
N GLY A 218 12.75 -43.81 -21.67
CA GLY A 218 14.01 -43.34 -22.22
C GLY A 218 15.22 -43.98 -21.53
N MET A 219 15.23 -44.02 -20.19
CA MET A 219 16.29 -44.71 -19.45
C MET A 219 16.34 -46.20 -19.80
N LEU A 220 15.20 -46.89 -19.92
CA LEU A 220 15.19 -48.31 -20.28
C LEU A 220 15.71 -48.58 -21.70
N ILE A 221 15.34 -47.75 -22.68
CA ILE A 221 15.78 -47.90 -24.08
C ILE A 221 17.26 -47.56 -24.24
N PHE A 222 17.73 -46.44 -23.65
CA PHE A 222 19.08 -45.95 -23.87
C PHE A 222 20.12 -46.54 -22.90
N SER A 223 19.72 -47.04 -21.73
CA SER A 223 20.63 -47.73 -20.80
C SER A 223 20.94 -49.16 -21.24
N SER A 224 19.99 -49.84 -21.89
CA SER A 224 20.16 -51.23 -22.34
C SER A 224 21.04 -51.40 -23.59
N GLY A 225 21.43 -50.30 -24.26
CA GLY A 225 22.35 -50.31 -25.40
C GLY A 225 23.84 -50.27 -25.06
N CYS A 226 24.21 -50.28 -23.76
CA CYS A 226 25.60 -50.16 -23.27
C CYS A 226 26.20 -51.46 -22.71
N TYR A 227 25.66 -52.64 -23.05
CA TYR A 227 26.27 -53.94 -22.74
C TYR A 227 26.54 -54.75 -24.01
#